data_AF-A0A2G8L9E7-F1
#
_entry.id   AF-A0A2G8L9E7-F1
#
_cell.length_a   1.000
_cell.length_b   1.000
_cell.length_c   1.000
_cell.angle_alpha   90.00
_cell.angle_beta   90.00
_cell.angle_gamma   90.00
#
_symmetry.space_group_name_H-M   'P 1'
#
loop_
_entity.id
_entity.type
_entity.pdbx_description
1 polymer ?
#
loop_
_entity_poly.entity_id
_entity_poly.type
_entity_poly.pdbx_seq_one_letter_code
_entity_poly.pdbx_strand_id
1 'polypeptide(L)'
;MTIAEQIAGKLNAKLNYIPKTAQEEEEEKEEPKKTTFRKYEEELEINDFPQTARWKVTSKENLANIQEYSDAGVTIRGTYFPQGKEPKEDEGERKLYLSIESTSELSVQKAKAEITRLIKEELIRLQNSYQPINKGRYKVL
;
A
#
# COMPACT_ATOMS: atom_id res chain seq x y z
N MET A 1 -15.81 57.35 23.59
CA MET A 1 -15.95 55.88 23.50
C MET A 1 -16.98 55.58 22.44
N THR A 2 -16.56 54.84 21.42
CA THR A 2 -17.33 54.53 20.20
C THR A 2 -18.20 53.31 20.44
N ILE A 3 -19.38 53.27 19.83
CA ILE A 3 -20.36 52.16 19.93
C ILE A 3 -19.72 50.78 19.62
N ALA A 4 -18.66 50.76 18.81
CA ALA A 4 -17.82 49.59 18.54
C ALA A 4 -17.21 48.96 19.80
N GLU A 5 -16.79 49.75 20.80
CA GLU A 5 -16.21 49.25 22.05
C GLU A 5 -17.27 48.57 22.92
N GLN A 6 -18.51 49.06 22.87
CA GLN A 6 -19.60 48.55 23.70
C GLN A 6 -20.18 47.23 23.16
N ILE A 7 -20.15 47.03 21.84
CA ILE A 7 -20.51 45.76 21.20
C ILE A 7 -19.40 44.72 21.43
N ALA A 8 -18.13 45.13 21.35
CA ALA A 8 -16.99 44.28 21.66
C ALA A 8 -17.00 43.78 23.11
N GLY A 9 -17.34 44.64 24.08
CA GLY A 9 -17.46 44.25 25.48
C GLY A 9 -18.56 43.19 25.74
N LYS A 10 -19.69 43.29 25.03
CA LYS A 10 -20.77 42.29 25.13
C LYS A 10 -20.42 40.96 24.45
N LEU A 11 -19.63 40.97 23.38
CA LEU A 11 -19.13 39.75 22.74
C LEU A 11 -18.09 39.04 23.64
N ASN A 12 -17.21 39.81 24.29
CA ASN A 12 -16.17 39.28 25.17
C ASN A 12 -16.73 38.56 26.42
N ALA A 13 -17.78 39.09 27.05
CA ALA A 13 -18.37 38.49 28.26
C ALA A 13 -19.08 37.14 27.99
N LYS A 14 -19.47 36.85 26.75
CA LYS A 14 -20.15 35.59 26.38
C LYS A 14 -19.16 34.47 25.99
N LEU A 15 -17.89 34.80 25.75
CA LEU A 15 -16.86 33.88 25.25
C LEU A 15 -15.76 33.54 26.28
N ASN A 16 -15.88 33.99 27.53
CA ASN A 16 -14.89 33.73 28.60
C ASN A 16 -13.42 33.96 28.16
N TYR A 17 -13.21 34.97 27.31
CA TYR A 17 -11.91 35.27 26.72
C TYR A 17 -11.12 36.17 27.67
N ILE A 18 -9.99 35.66 28.18
CA ILE A 18 -9.00 36.42 28.93
C ILE A 18 -7.97 36.95 27.91
N PRO A 19 -7.79 38.28 27.78
CA PRO A 19 -6.78 38.82 26.88
C PRO A 19 -5.39 38.52 27.43
N LYS A 20 -4.62 37.69 26.70
CA LYS A 20 -3.25 37.36 27.08
C LYS A 20 -2.32 38.52 26.67
N THR A 21 -1.65 39.09 27.66
CA THR A 21 -0.63 40.14 27.49
C THR A 21 0.64 39.55 26.85
N ALA A 22 1.24 40.34 25.97
CA ALA A 22 2.24 39.95 24.97
C ALA A 22 3.65 39.56 25.50
N GLN A 23 3.77 38.80 26.59
CA GLN A 23 5.08 38.36 27.10
C GLN A 23 5.20 36.89 27.53
N GLU A 24 4.16 36.06 27.50
CA GLU A 24 4.30 34.63 27.83
C GLU A 24 3.34 33.80 26.96
N GLU A 25 3.81 33.27 25.82
CA GLU A 25 3.03 32.33 25.00
C GLU A 25 3.84 31.68 23.86
N GLU A 26 4.78 30.80 24.20
CA GLU A 26 5.14 29.69 23.31
C GLU A 26 5.07 28.37 24.09
N GLU A 27 3.89 28.03 24.61
CA GLU A 27 3.52 26.63 24.85
C GLU A 27 1.99 26.49 24.92
N GLU A 28 1.52 25.39 24.34
CA GLU A 28 0.13 24.90 24.30
C GLU A 28 -0.90 25.69 23.46
N LYS A 29 -0.74 25.57 22.13
CA LYS A 29 -1.91 25.33 21.28
C LYS A 29 -2.29 23.86 21.42
N GLU A 30 -3.27 23.54 22.27
CA GLU A 30 -4.07 22.33 22.10
C GLU A 30 -4.86 22.46 20.80
N GLU A 31 -4.21 22.15 19.67
CA GLU A 31 -4.93 21.73 18.48
C GLU A 31 -5.67 20.44 18.84
N PRO A 32 -6.95 20.26 18.44
CA PRO A 32 -7.57 18.96 18.54
C PRO A 32 -6.66 18.02 17.76
N LYS A 33 -6.04 17.04 18.45
CA LYS A 33 -5.13 16.06 17.85
C LYS A 33 -5.78 15.53 16.59
N LYS A 34 -5.45 16.10 15.42
CA LYS A 34 -5.63 15.44 14.15
C LYS A 34 -4.70 14.27 14.29
N THR A 35 -5.25 13.11 14.67
CA THR A 35 -4.55 11.85 14.53
C THR A 35 -4.29 11.71 13.04
N THR A 36 -3.16 12.22 12.59
CA THR A 36 -2.62 11.98 11.26
C THR A 36 -2.35 10.49 11.23
N PHE A 37 -3.35 9.70 10.83
CA PHE A 37 -3.14 8.28 10.56
C PHE A 37 -2.04 8.21 9.51
N ARG A 38 -0.85 7.79 9.93
CA ARG A 38 0.28 7.65 9.02
C ARG A 38 -0.07 6.51 8.07
N LYS A 39 -0.28 6.84 6.80
CA LYS A 39 -0.49 5.85 5.75
C LYS A 39 0.88 5.33 5.30
N TYR A 40 0.99 4.01 5.25
CA TYR A 40 2.13 3.29 4.70
C TYR A 40 1.71 2.71 3.35
N GLU A 41 2.54 2.89 2.35
CA GLU A 41 2.36 2.35 1.01
C GLU A 41 3.65 1.67 0.57
N GLU A 42 3.51 0.50 -0.06
CA GLU A 42 4.61 -0.25 -0.62
C GLU A 42 4.19 -0.86 -1.95
N GLU A 43 5.10 -0.88 -2.92
CA GLU A 43 4.86 -1.44 -4.24
C GLU A 43 5.77 -2.66 -4.45
N LEU A 44 5.19 -3.75 -4.95
CA LEU A 44 5.91 -4.97 -5.28
C LEU A 44 5.71 -5.30 -6.76
N GLU A 45 6.78 -5.13 -7.54
CA GLU A 45 6.77 -5.52 -8.96
C GLU A 45 6.70 -7.03 -9.10
N ILE A 46 5.76 -7.51 -9.91
CA ILE A 46 5.54 -8.95 -10.17
C ILE A 46 5.69 -9.33 -11.64
N ASN A 47 6.07 -8.37 -12.48
CA ASN A 47 6.19 -8.55 -13.92
C ASN A 47 7.16 -9.66 -14.31
N ASP A 48 8.31 -9.72 -13.65
CA ASP A 48 9.42 -10.59 -14.06
C ASP A 48 9.30 -12.02 -13.51
N PHE A 49 8.28 -12.29 -12.67
CA PHE A 49 7.98 -13.65 -12.25
C PHE A 49 7.29 -14.47 -13.36
N PRO A 50 7.47 -15.81 -13.35
CA PRO A 50 6.76 -16.71 -14.26
C PRO A 50 5.24 -16.50 -14.22
N GLN A 51 4.60 -16.77 -15.35
CA GLN A 51 3.15 -16.58 -15.53
C GLN A 51 2.31 -17.25 -14.43
N THR A 52 2.67 -18.47 -14.00
CA THR A 52 1.92 -19.18 -12.97
C THR A 52 2.04 -18.49 -11.60
N ALA A 53 3.23 -18.00 -11.23
CA ALA A 53 3.45 -17.25 -10.00
C ALA A 53 2.69 -15.93 -9.99
N ARG A 54 2.71 -15.20 -11.12
CA ARG A 54 1.93 -13.98 -11.29
C ARG A 54 0.43 -14.23 -11.12
N TRP A 55 -0.12 -15.21 -11.85
CA TRP A 55 -1.54 -15.57 -11.75
C TRP A 55 -1.93 -16.06 -10.36
N LYS A 56 -1.02 -16.74 -9.66
CA LYS A 56 -1.24 -17.18 -8.28
C LYS A 56 -1.45 -15.96 -7.37
N VAL A 57 -0.54 -14.98 -7.37
CA VAL A 57 -0.67 -13.81 -6.47
C VAL A 57 -1.74 -12.81 -6.90
N THR A 58 -2.12 -12.79 -8.17
CA THR A 58 -3.22 -11.94 -8.67
C THR A 58 -4.58 -12.63 -8.64
N SER A 59 -4.69 -13.85 -8.09
CA SER A 59 -5.99 -14.52 -8.02
C SER A 59 -6.87 -13.88 -6.94
N LYS A 60 -8.18 -13.79 -7.21
CA LYS A 60 -9.15 -13.20 -6.27
C LYS A 60 -9.07 -13.84 -4.88
N GLU A 61 -8.91 -15.17 -4.84
CA GLU A 61 -8.79 -15.93 -3.59
C GLU A 61 -7.53 -15.56 -2.80
N ASN A 62 -6.35 -15.56 -3.45
CA ASN A 62 -5.12 -15.25 -2.75
C ASN A 62 -5.07 -13.78 -2.32
N LEU A 63 -5.56 -12.86 -3.16
CA LEU A 63 -5.68 -11.45 -2.78
C LEU A 63 -6.57 -11.26 -1.55
N ALA A 64 -7.73 -11.93 -1.50
CA ALA A 64 -8.61 -11.88 -0.34
C ALA A 64 -7.92 -12.44 0.92
N ASN A 65 -7.26 -13.60 0.79
CA ASN A 65 -6.52 -14.22 1.90
C ASN A 65 -5.39 -13.34 2.42
N ILE A 66 -4.63 -12.68 1.53
CA ILE A 66 -3.56 -11.75 1.91
C ILE A 66 -4.15 -10.55 2.64
N GLN A 67 -5.23 -9.96 2.11
CA GLN A 67 -5.89 -8.80 2.73
C GLN A 67 -6.41 -9.14 4.13
N GLU A 68 -7.04 -10.30 4.31
CA GLU A 68 -7.54 -10.79 5.61
C GLU A 68 -6.40 -11.09 6.59
N TYR A 69 -5.30 -11.71 6.12
CA TYR A 69 -4.16 -12.05 6.98
C TYR A 69 -3.37 -10.82 7.46
N SER A 70 -3.29 -9.79 6.62
CA SER A 70 -2.39 -8.65 6.84
C SER A 70 -3.08 -7.38 7.33
N ASP A 71 -4.41 -7.28 7.21
CA ASP A 71 -5.16 -6.02 7.40
C ASP A 71 -4.61 -4.88 6.51
N ALA A 72 -4.10 -5.22 5.33
CA ALA A 72 -3.61 -4.27 4.34
C ALA A 72 -4.44 -4.35 3.06
N GLY A 73 -4.71 -3.18 2.46
CA GLY A 73 -5.29 -3.11 1.14
C GLY A 73 -4.26 -3.51 0.10
N VAL A 74 -4.60 -4.48 -0.76
CA VAL A 74 -3.73 -4.92 -1.87
C VAL A 74 -4.45 -4.70 -3.19
N THR A 75 -3.84 -3.95 -4.10
CA THR A 75 -4.41 -3.61 -5.41
C THR A 75 -3.44 -3.99 -6.53
N ILE A 76 -3.95 -4.59 -7.61
CA ILE A 76 -3.16 -4.85 -8.82
C ILE A 76 -3.11 -3.58 -9.66
N ARG A 77 -1.91 -3.15 -10.07
CA ARG A 77 -1.71 -1.98 -10.94
C ARG A 77 -0.68 -2.29 -12.05
N GLY A 78 -0.71 -1.49 -13.11
CA GLY A 78 0.16 -1.65 -14.27
C GLY A 78 -0.29 -2.77 -15.21
N THR A 79 0.51 -2.99 -16.25
CA THR A 79 0.24 -3.99 -17.30
C THR A 79 1.44 -4.94 -17.44
N TYR A 80 1.22 -6.16 -17.89
CA TYR A 80 2.32 -7.09 -18.15
C TYR A 80 3.15 -6.64 -19.36
N PHE A 81 4.46 -6.52 -19.17
CA PHE A 81 5.44 -6.30 -20.22
C PHE A 81 6.32 -7.54 -20.39
N PRO A 82 6.43 -8.11 -21.61
CA PRO A 82 7.36 -9.18 -21.90
C PRO A 82 8.80 -8.78 -21.58
N GLN A 83 9.63 -9.76 -21.19
CA GLN A 83 11.06 -9.53 -20.96
C GLN A 83 11.71 -8.91 -22.21
N GLY A 84 12.47 -7.83 -22.02
CA GLY A 84 13.13 -7.08 -23.10
C GLY A 84 12.28 -5.98 -23.73
N LYS A 85 11.01 -5.79 -23.32
CA LYS A 85 10.26 -4.56 -23.58
C LYS A 85 10.26 -3.71 -22.32
N GLU A 86 10.83 -2.52 -22.41
CA GLU A 86 10.74 -1.54 -21.34
C GLU A 86 9.40 -0.83 -21.40
N PRO A 87 8.76 -0.58 -20.25
CA PRO A 87 7.59 0.28 -20.20
C PRO A 87 8.00 1.67 -20.67
N LYS A 88 7.13 2.32 -21.43
CA LYS A 88 7.31 3.74 -21.74
C LYS A 88 6.81 4.55 -20.54
N GLU A 89 7.69 4.76 -19.58
CA GLU A 89 7.38 5.54 -18.37
C GLU A 89 6.90 6.96 -18.73
N ASP A 90 7.36 7.50 -19.87
CA ASP A 90 6.93 8.80 -20.42
C ASP A 90 5.43 8.87 -20.76
N GLU A 91 4.78 7.74 -21.06
CA GLU A 91 3.33 7.66 -21.33
C GLU A 91 2.53 7.26 -20.07
N GLY A 92 3.20 7.15 -18.92
CA GLY A 92 2.58 6.72 -17.65
C GLY A 92 2.32 5.21 -17.57
N GLU A 93 2.82 4.43 -18.53
CA GLU A 93 2.71 2.98 -18.51
C GLU A 93 3.72 2.40 -17.50
N ARG A 94 3.25 1.57 -16.57
CA ARG A 94 4.09 0.90 -15.56
C ARG A 94 3.98 -0.61 -15.72
N LYS A 95 5.10 -1.31 -15.44
CA LYS A 95 5.13 -2.77 -15.32
C LYS A 95 4.09 -3.27 -14.34
N LEU A 96 3.70 -4.55 -14.43
CA LEU A 96 2.72 -5.11 -13.50
C LEU A 96 3.28 -5.16 -12.08
N TYR A 97 2.59 -4.54 -11.13
CA TYR A 97 2.94 -4.52 -9.71
C TYR A 97 1.70 -4.65 -8.81
N LEU A 98 1.94 -5.00 -7.55
CA LEU A 98 0.95 -4.95 -6.47
C LEU A 98 1.25 -3.74 -5.59
N SER A 99 0.25 -2.88 -5.40
CA SER A 99 0.29 -1.77 -4.43
C SER A 99 -0.34 -2.26 -3.14
N ILE A 100 0.40 -2.11 -2.04
CA ILE A 100 0.03 -2.52 -0.69
C ILE A 100 -0.09 -1.24 0.14
N GLU A 101 -1.23 -1.01 0.76
CA GLU A 101 -1.47 0.17 1.58
C GLU A 101 -2.12 -0.19 2.92
N SER A 102 -1.66 0.43 4.00
CA SER A 102 -2.25 0.27 5.33
C SER A 102 -1.96 1.48 6.23
N THR A 103 -2.59 1.54 7.39
CA THR A 103 -2.29 2.52 8.46
C THR A 103 -1.19 2.04 9.41
N SER A 104 -0.70 0.81 9.20
CA SER A 104 0.34 0.17 10.00
C SER A 104 1.45 -0.38 9.11
N GLU A 105 2.70 -0.06 9.44
CA GLU A 105 3.88 -0.61 8.76
C GLU A 105 3.95 -2.14 8.87
N LEU A 106 3.58 -2.67 10.05
CA LEU A 106 3.58 -4.11 10.28
C LEU A 106 2.59 -4.83 9.36
N SER A 107 1.43 -4.24 9.08
CA SER A 107 0.44 -4.77 8.15
C SER A 107 0.97 -4.84 6.72
N VAL A 108 1.65 -3.79 6.27
CA VAL A 108 2.31 -3.77 4.95
C VAL A 108 3.41 -4.85 4.87
N GLN A 109 4.25 -4.96 5.90
CA GLN A 109 5.30 -5.99 5.94
C GLN A 109 4.73 -7.42 5.93
N LYS A 110 3.64 -7.68 6.66
CA LYS A 110 2.94 -8.97 6.65
C LYS A 110 2.42 -9.31 5.25
N ALA A 111 1.76 -8.36 4.58
CA ALA A 111 1.25 -8.55 3.23
C ALA A 111 2.39 -8.87 2.24
N LYS A 112 3.47 -8.09 2.30
CA LYS A 112 4.66 -8.29 1.45
C LYS A 112 5.30 -9.67 1.68
N ALA A 113 5.45 -10.07 2.93
CA ALA A 113 6.00 -11.37 3.29
C ALA A 113 5.13 -12.51 2.73
N GLU A 114 3.81 -12.39 2.85
CA GLU A 114 2.87 -13.39 2.37
C GLU A 114 2.83 -13.50 0.84
N ILE A 115 2.82 -12.37 0.13
CA ILE A 115 2.92 -12.34 -1.34
C ILE A 115 4.24 -13.01 -1.78
N THR A 116 5.35 -12.66 -1.12
CA THR A 116 6.66 -13.24 -1.41
C THR A 116 6.69 -14.75 -1.15
N ARG A 117 6.01 -15.22 -0.10
CA ARG A 117 5.86 -16.65 0.21
C ARG A 117 5.14 -17.39 -0.91
N LEU A 118 3.99 -16.88 -1.36
CA LEU A 118 3.22 -17.49 -2.45
C LEU A 118 4.00 -17.57 -3.76
N ILE A 119 4.77 -16.53 -4.09
CA ILE A 119 5.65 -16.53 -5.28
C ILE A 119 6.71 -17.61 -5.13
N LYS A 120 7.41 -17.67 -4.00
CA LYS A 120 8.45 -18.68 -3.74
C LYS A 120 7.90 -20.09 -3.81
N GLU A 121 6.73 -20.35 -3.26
CA GLU A 121 6.07 -21.65 -3.32
C GLU A 121 5.79 -22.09 -4.75
N GLU A 122 5.28 -21.19 -5.58
CA GLU A 122 5.01 -21.48 -6.98
C GLU A 122 6.32 -21.68 -7.78
N LEU A 123 7.38 -20.93 -7.48
CA LEU A 123 8.71 -21.13 -8.07
C LEU A 123 9.30 -22.51 -7.72
N ILE A 124 9.21 -22.93 -6.46
CA ILE A 124 9.66 -24.25 -6.01
C ILE A 124 8.85 -25.36 -6.70
N ARG A 125 7.52 -25.18 -6.80
CA ARG A 125 6.64 -26.12 -7.51
C ARG A 125 7.04 -26.27 -8.97
N LEU A 126 7.34 -25.18 -9.67
CA LEU A 126 7.82 -25.21 -11.06
C LEU A 126 9.14 -25.98 -11.18
N GLN A 127 10.09 -25.75 -10.28
CA GLN A 127 11.37 -26.47 -10.27
C GLN A 127 11.16 -27.98 -10.06
N ASN A 128 10.28 -28.37 -9.13
CA ASN A 128 9.99 -29.77 -8.85
C ASN A 128 9.21 -30.47 -9.99
N SER A 129 8.41 -29.71 -10.75
CA SER A 129 7.67 -30.23 -11.91
C SER A 129 8.58 -30.55 -13.12
N TYR A 130 9.80 -30.02 -13.13
CA TYR A 130 10.82 -30.24 -14.16
C TYR A 130 11.61 -31.55 -13.99
N GLN A 131 11.07 -32.54 -13.29
CA GLN A 131 11.57 -33.90 -13.37
C GLN A 131 11.32 -34.42 -14.80
N PRO A 132 12.36 -34.72 -15.61
CA PRO A 132 12.15 -35.29 -16.93
C PRO A 132 11.54 -36.69 -16.74
N ILE A 133 10.22 -36.79 -16.88
CA ILE A 133 9.56 -38.06 -17.11
C ILE A 133 10.15 -38.56 -18.43
N ASN A 134 11.09 -39.50 -18.33
CA ASN A 134 11.63 -40.28 -19.43
C ASN A 134 10.46 -40.95 -20.19
N LYS A 135 9.81 -40.20 -21.08
CA LYS A 135 8.88 -40.74 -22.07
C LYS A 135 9.73 -41.42 -23.12
N GLY A 136 9.97 -42.71 -22.90
CA GLY A 136 10.58 -43.62 -23.86
C GLY A 136 9.94 -43.42 -25.23
N ARG A 137 10.76 -43.01 -26.19
CA ARG A 137 10.36 -42.84 -27.58
C ARG A 137 10.06 -44.22 -28.16
N TYR A 138 8.81 -44.51 -28.49
CA TYR A 138 8.50 -45.67 -29.31
C TYR A 138 9.06 -45.43 -30.71
N LYS A 139 10.04 -46.25 -31.11
CA LYS A 139 10.49 -46.40 -32.49
C LYS A 139 9.64 -47.50 -33.12
N VAL A 140 8.78 -47.14 -34.07
CA VAL A 140 8.10 -48.11 -34.95
C VAL A 140 9.10 -48.49 -36.04
N LEU A 141 9.29 -49.81 -36.23
CA LEU A 141 10.05 -50.41 -37.33
C LEU A 141 9.22 -50.38 -38.62
#